data_AF-W7B7S6-F1
#
_entry.id   AF-W7B7S6-F1
#
_cell.length_a   1.000
_cell.length_b   1.000
_cell.length_c   1.000
_cell.angle_alpha   90.00
_cell.angle_beta   90.00
_cell.angle_gamma   90.00
#
_symmetry.space_group_name_H-M   'P 1'
#
loop_
_entity.id
_entity.type
_entity.pdbx_description
1 polymer ?
#
loop_
_entity_poly.entity_id
_entity_poly.type
_entity_poly.pdbx_seq_one_letter_code
_entity_poly.pdbx_strand_id
1 'polypeptide(L)'
;MSKIKLLVAIPVVLVLGVLLILGYQHANQPFRDFTMSEKKLVKDRWVETADYKLKVVGVKEEKQKKAGELAWSNLIVSVLIENKKHQNIRSQLLGEIFLSSEKASSGQALDILNEDGHSAVFKLGKAIPCQIIFETPLRDVTDLTKVWMTVMQNKEHQYTKYVYHF
;
A
#
# COMPACT_ATOMS: atom_id res chain seq x y z
N MET A 1 -21.57 56.68 -16.66
CA MET A 1 -21.20 55.75 -15.56
C MET A 1 -20.61 56.56 -14.42
N SER A 2 -21.07 56.41 -13.17
CA SER A 2 -20.55 57.21 -12.05
C SER A 2 -19.17 56.72 -11.61
N LYS A 3 -18.26 57.64 -11.27
CA LYS A 3 -16.87 57.34 -10.83
C LYS A 3 -16.82 56.36 -9.65
N ILE A 4 -17.88 56.32 -8.84
CA ILE A 4 -18.05 55.41 -7.70
C ILE A 4 -18.24 53.96 -8.14
N LYS A 5 -18.98 53.69 -9.22
CA LYS A 5 -19.15 52.33 -9.76
C LYS A 5 -17.84 51.75 -10.28
N LEU A 6 -16.95 52.60 -10.81
CA LEU A 6 -15.63 52.20 -11.28
C LEU A 6 -14.67 51.90 -10.10
N LEU A 7 -14.73 52.71 -9.03
CA LEU A 7 -13.92 52.56 -7.83
C LEU A 7 -14.20 51.26 -7.06
N VAL A 8 -15.44 50.75 -7.09
CA VAL A 8 -15.81 49.48 -6.46
C VAL A 8 -15.56 48.28 -7.39
N ALA A 9 -15.69 48.46 -8.70
CA ALA A 9 -15.49 47.37 -9.66
C ALA A 9 -14.03 46.88 -9.71
N ILE A 10 -13.05 47.79 -9.63
CA ILE A 10 -11.62 47.45 -9.67
C ILE A 10 -11.21 46.46 -8.56
N PRO A 11 -11.45 46.74 -7.26
CA PRO A 11 -11.05 45.82 -6.19
C PRO A 11 -11.78 44.48 -6.25
N VAL A 12 -13.05 44.45 -6.68
CA VAL A 12 -13.82 43.19 -6.82
C VAL A 12 -13.22 42.29 -7.89
N VAL A 13 -12.85 42.85 -9.05
CA VAL A 13 -12.17 42.10 -10.13
C VAL A 13 -10.80 41.60 -9.66
N LEU A 14 -10.09 42.40 -8.86
CA LEU A 14 -8.78 42.04 -8.32
C LEU A 14 -8.89 40.87 -7.34
N VAL A 15 -9.88 40.89 -6.44
CA VAL A 15 -10.15 39.78 -5.50
C VAL A 15 -10.55 38.51 -6.23
N LEU A 16 -11.42 38.60 -7.24
CA LEU A 16 -11.79 37.46 -8.08
C LEU A 16 -10.59 36.87 -8.84
N GLY A 17 -9.70 37.73 -9.35
CA GLY A 17 -8.47 37.31 -10.00
C GLY A 17 -7.53 36.57 -9.05
N VAL A 18 -7.35 37.06 -7.82
CA VAL A 18 -6.54 36.39 -6.80
C VAL A 18 -7.12 35.04 -6.40
N LEU A 19 -8.45 34.95 -6.21
CA LEU A 19 -9.13 33.69 -5.90
C LEU A 19 -8.98 32.66 -7.03
N LEU A 20 -9.04 33.09 -8.29
CA LEU A 20 -8.80 32.21 -9.44
C LEU A 20 -7.35 31.71 -9.48
N ILE A 21 -6.37 32.57 -9.21
CA ILE A 21 -4.96 32.17 -9.16
C ILE A 21 -4.69 31.20 -8.01
N LEU A 22 -5.23 31.48 -6.81
CA LEU A 22 -5.10 30.58 -5.66
C LEU A 22 -5.80 29.24 -5.89
N GLY A 23 -7.00 29.26 -6.48
CA GLY A 23 -7.73 28.06 -6.88
C GLY A 23 -6.99 27.25 -7.94
N TYR A 24 -6.39 27.92 -8.93
CA TYR A 24 -5.56 27.29 -9.95
C TYR A 24 -4.28 26.72 -9.35
N GLN A 25 -3.59 27.44 -8.45
CA GLN A 25 -2.41 26.94 -7.75
C GLN A 25 -2.75 25.76 -6.83
N HIS A 26 -3.93 25.72 -6.22
CA HIS A 26 -4.38 24.60 -5.40
C HIS A 26 -4.76 23.39 -6.26
N ALA A 27 -5.49 23.61 -7.36
CA ALA A 27 -5.88 22.55 -8.31
C ALA A 27 -4.68 21.98 -9.09
N ASN A 28 -3.69 22.82 -9.38
CA ASN A 28 -2.42 22.46 -10.02
C ASN A 28 -1.25 22.47 -9.03
N GLN A 29 -1.49 22.20 -7.74
CA GLN A 29 -0.39 21.67 -6.95
C GLN A 29 0.03 20.40 -7.70
N PRO A 30 1.26 20.32 -8.21
CA PRO A 30 1.72 19.07 -8.79
C PRO A 30 1.45 18.01 -7.72
N PHE A 31 0.75 16.94 -8.08
CA PHE A 31 0.71 15.75 -7.26
C PHE A 31 2.15 15.56 -6.80
N ARG A 32 2.43 15.79 -5.51
CA ARG A 32 3.80 15.79 -4.99
C ARG A 32 4.39 14.49 -5.48
N ASP A 33 5.35 14.56 -6.41
CA ASP A 33 5.90 13.37 -7.04
C ASP A 33 6.45 12.50 -5.93
N PHE A 34 5.70 11.45 -5.59
CA PHE A 34 6.09 10.52 -4.56
C PHE A 34 7.32 9.82 -5.10
N THR A 35 8.49 10.12 -4.55
CA THR A 35 9.72 9.45 -4.96
C THR A 35 9.62 8.01 -4.47
N MET A 36 9.33 7.09 -5.40
CA MET A 36 9.24 5.66 -5.12
C MET A 36 10.59 5.02 -5.38
N SER A 37 11.22 4.46 -4.34
CA SER A 37 12.39 3.59 -4.51
C SER A 37 11.93 2.15 -4.51
N GLU A 38 12.43 1.35 -5.46
CA GLU A 38 12.16 -0.09 -5.50
C GLU A 38 13.34 -0.84 -4.88
N LYS A 39 13.07 -1.72 -3.92
CA LYS A 39 14.05 -2.61 -3.30
C LYS A 39 13.61 -4.05 -3.46
N LYS A 40 14.56 -4.93 -3.76
CA LYS A 40 14.28 -6.37 -3.76
C LYS A 40 14.08 -6.85 -2.32
N LEU A 41 12.96 -7.52 -2.07
CA LEU A 41 12.73 -8.24 -0.84
C LEU A 41 13.50 -9.57 -0.90
N VAL A 42 14.35 -9.80 0.09
CA VAL A 42 15.13 -11.04 0.21
C VAL A 42 14.42 -11.95 1.21
N LYS A 43 14.18 -13.20 0.84
CA LYS A 43 13.62 -14.23 1.71
C LYS A 43 14.43 -14.33 3.01
N ASP A 44 13.74 -14.57 4.12
CA ASP A 44 14.32 -14.73 5.46
C ASP A 44 15.06 -13.49 6.01
N ARG A 45 14.95 -12.33 5.34
CA ARG A 45 15.47 -11.04 5.81
C ARG A 45 14.35 -10.17 6.37
N TRP A 46 14.63 -9.52 7.49
CA TRP A 46 13.73 -8.51 8.06
C TRP A 46 13.75 -7.22 7.23
N VAL A 47 12.55 -6.77 6.88
CA VAL A 47 12.28 -5.41 6.40
C VAL A 47 11.74 -4.62 7.56
N GLU A 48 12.43 -3.54 7.93
CA GLU A 48 12.01 -2.66 9.01
C GLU A 48 11.07 -1.58 8.47
N THR A 49 9.94 -1.39 9.12
CA THR A 49 9.00 -0.30 8.85
C THR A 49 9.04 0.67 10.04
N ALA A 50 8.26 1.76 10.00
CA ALA A 50 8.16 2.64 11.17
C ALA A 50 7.56 1.93 12.40
N ASP A 51 6.76 0.90 12.17
CA ASP A 51 5.82 0.37 13.17
C ASP A 51 6.01 -1.13 13.45
N TYR A 52 6.53 -1.87 12.47
CA TYR A 52 6.74 -3.31 12.56
C TYR A 52 7.97 -3.73 11.75
N LYS A 53 8.41 -4.96 11.96
CA LYS A 53 9.36 -5.65 11.09
C LYS A 53 8.62 -6.79 10.41
N LEU A 54 8.82 -6.95 9.11
CA LEU A 54 8.21 -8.03 8.34
C LEU A 54 9.29 -8.83 7.63
N LYS A 55 9.19 -10.15 7.71
CA LYS A 55 10.08 -11.10 7.06
C LYS A 55 9.25 -12.07 6.24
N VAL A 56 9.51 -12.15 4.94
CA VAL A 56 8.92 -13.19 4.09
C VAL A 56 9.65 -14.50 4.35
N VAL A 57 8.91 -15.52 4.77
CA VAL A 57 9.41 -16.87 5.08
C VAL A 57 9.18 -17.81 3.91
N GLY A 58 8.15 -17.56 3.10
CA GLY A 58 7.90 -18.37 1.93
C GLY A 58 6.59 -18.04 1.26
N VAL A 59 6.22 -18.91 0.35
CA VAL A 59 4.99 -18.82 -0.43
C VAL A 59 4.31 -20.18 -0.37
N LYS A 60 3.02 -20.17 -0.06
CA LYS A 60 2.19 -21.37 -0.06
C LYS A 60 1.28 -21.30 -1.28
N GLU A 61 1.55 -22.17 -2.25
CA GLU A 61 0.67 -22.37 -3.40
C GLU A 61 -0.61 -23.08 -2.93
N GLU A 62 -1.76 -22.47 -3.19
CA GLU A 62 -3.06 -23.10 -3.03
C GLU A 62 -3.69 -23.36 -4.40
N LYS A 63 -4.04 -24.63 -4.65
CA LYS A 63 -4.84 -25.03 -5.80
C LYS A 63 -6.31 -24.85 -5.45
N GLN A 64 -7.06 -24.09 -6.26
CA GLN A 64 -8.52 -24.06 -6.09
C GLN A 64 -9.12 -25.44 -6.40
N LYS A 65 -10.21 -25.77 -5.71
CA LYS A 65 -10.90 -27.06 -5.80
C LYS A 65 -11.77 -27.21 -7.07
N LYS A 66 -11.87 -26.20 -7.94
CA LYS A 66 -12.65 -26.28 -9.19
C LYS A 66 -11.73 -26.44 -10.41
N ALA A 67 -12.17 -27.32 -11.32
CA ALA A 67 -11.36 -27.82 -12.44
C ALA A 67 -11.00 -26.72 -13.43
N GLY A 68 -9.70 -26.46 -13.59
CA GLY A 68 -9.12 -25.56 -14.60
C GLY A 68 -8.44 -24.31 -14.06
N GLU A 69 -8.28 -24.13 -12.75
CA GLU A 69 -7.95 -22.84 -12.15
C GLU A 69 -6.47 -22.67 -11.75
N LEU A 70 -5.95 -21.46 -11.99
CA LEU A 70 -4.62 -20.95 -11.68
C LEU A 70 -4.24 -21.21 -10.20
N ALA A 71 -3.01 -21.67 -9.97
CA ALA A 71 -2.42 -21.71 -8.64
C ALA A 71 -2.15 -20.27 -8.19
N TRP A 72 -2.62 -19.91 -7.00
CA TRP A 72 -2.30 -18.63 -6.38
C TRP A 72 -1.50 -18.86 -5.11
N SER A 73 -0.73 -17.85 -4.76
CA SER A 73 0.39 -17.96 -3.83
C SER A 73 0.12 -17.08 -2.62
N ASN A 74 -0.22 -17.69 -1.50
CA ASN A 74 -0.32 -17.00 -0.23
C ASN A 74 1.08 -16.69 0.32
N LEU A 75 1.28 -15.47 0.81
CA LEU A 75 2.58 -15.09 1.36
C LEU A 75 2.67 -15.55 2.82
N ILE A 76 3.67 -16.37 3.12
CA ILE A 76 3.99 -16.75 4.50
C ILE A 76 4.99 -15.73 5.03
N VAL A 77 4.59 -15.01 6.06
CA VAL A 77 5.40 -13.95 6.66
C VAL A 77 5.54 -14.15 8.15
N SER A 78 6.54 -13.47 8.72
CA SER A 78 6.65 -13.26 10.15
C SER A 78 6.62 -11.77 10.42
N VAL A 79 5.73 -11.35 11.33
CA VAL A 79 5.55 -9.95 11.72
C VAL A 79 5.98 -9.77 13.17
N LEU A 80 6.87 -8.82 13.43
CA LEU A 80 7.32 -8.44 14.76
C LEU A 80 6.96 -6.98 15.02
N ILE A 81 6.21 -6.71 16.09
CA ILE A 81 5.88 -5.35 16.52
C ILE A 81 6.81 -4.98 17.68
N GLU A 82 7.62 -3.94 17.51
CA GLU A 82 8.53 -3.45 18.58
C GLU A 82 8.05 -2.15 19.22
N ASN A 83 7.11 -1.43 18.59
CA ASN A 83 6.63 -0.12 19.08
C ASN A 83 5.19 -0.19 19.60
N LYS A 84 4.99 0.13 20.89
CA LYS A 84 3.66 0.16 21.54
C LYS A 84 2.74 1.28 21.06
N LYS A 85 3.26 2.31 20.37
CA LYS A 85 2.48 3.51 20.05
C LYS A 85 1.41 3.28 18.97
N HIS A 86 1.50 2.19 18.20
CA HIS A 86 0.58 1.98 17.09
C HIS A 86 -0.56 1.01 17.43
N GLN A 87 -1.77 1.49 17.16
CA GLN A 87 -2.99 0.71 17.17
C GLN A 87 -3.29 0.28 15.72
N ASN A 88 -3.69 -0.98 15.54
CA ASN A 88 -4.20 -1.54 14.28
C ASN A 88 -3.19 -1.89 13.16
N ILE A 89 -2.06 -2.51 13.52
CA ILE A 89 -1.05 -3.05 12.57
C ILE A 89 -1.66 -3.97 11.50
N ARG A 90 -2.71 -4.73 11.83
CA ARG A 90 -3.42 -5.58 10.86
C ARG A 90 -4.00 -4.75 9.71
N SER A 91 -4.71 -3.66 10.01
CA SER A 91 -5.29 -2.81 8.96
C SER A 91 -4.22 -2.15 8.09
N GLN A 92 -3.08 -1.79 8.68
CA GLN A 92 -1.96 -1.21 7.95
C GLN A 92 -1.34 -2.23 6.98
N LEU A 93 -1.05 -3.44 7.45
CA LEU A 93 -0.59 -4.54 6.61
C LEU A 93 -1.57 -4.83 5.46
N LEU A 94 -2.88 -4.86 5.72
CA LEU A 94 -3.86 -5.09 4.65
C LEU A 94 -3.86 -3.98 3.58
N GLY A 95 -3.58 -2.73 3.96
CA GLY A 95 -3.50 -1.61 3.02
C GLY A 95 -2.16 -1.45 2.29
N GLU A 96 -1.10 -2.16 2.72
CA GLU A 96 0.27 -2.00 2.22
C GLU A 96 0.75 -3.17 1.35
N ILE A 97 0.09 -4.32 1.41
CA ILE A 97 0.55 -5.57 0.76
C ILE A 97 -0.34 -5.92 -0.42
N PHE A 98 0.28 -6.09 -1.59
CA PHE A 98 -0.42 -6.35 -2.85
C PHE A 98 0.16 -7.53 -3.61
N LEU A 99 -0.68 -8.16 -4.41
CA LEU A 99 -0.30 -9.17 -5.40
C LEU A 99 -0.28 -8.52 -6.78
N SER A 100 0.74 -8.79 -7.59
CA SER A 100 0.82 -8.30 -8.97
C SER A 100 1.62 -9.25 -9.84
N SER A 101 1.31 -9.24 -11.13
CA SER A 101 2.07 -9.91 -12.16
C SER A 101 2.94 -8.91 -12.93
N GLU A 102 3.78 -9.40 -13.84
CA GLU A 102 4.50 -8.53 -14.79
C GLU A 102 3.56 -7.70 -15.69
N LYS A 103 2.33 -8.18 -15.88
CA LYS A 103 1.39 -7.66 -16.87
C LYS A 103 0.26 -6.83 -16.24
N ALA A 104 -0.02 -7.00 -14.95
CA ALA A 104 -1.08 -6.29 -14.24
C ALA A 104 -0.95 -6.38 -12.71
N SER A 105 -1.30 -5.29 -12.00
CA SER A 105 -1.59 -5.33 -10.56
C SER A 105 -2.91 -6.07 -10.33
N SER A 106 -2.92 -7.08 -9.46
CA SER A 106 -3.95 -8.11 -9.56
C SER A 106 -4.63 -8.52 -8.25
N GLY A 107 -4.19 -8.10 -7.06
CA GLY A 107 -4.96 -8.38 -5.84
C GLY A 107 -4.52 -7.60 -4.60
N GLN A 108 -5.49 -7.21 -3.77
CA GLN A 108 -5.24 -6.64 -2.44
C GLN A 108 -5.19 -7.74 -1.39
N ALA A 109 -4.55 -7.50 -0.24
CA ALA A 109 -4.63 -8.43 0.88
C ALA A 109 -6.05 -8.41 1.48
N LEU A 110 -6.68 -9.59 1.60
CA LEU A 110 -8.00 -9.80 2.18
C LEU A 110 -7.94 -10.01 3.70
N ASP A 111 -7.04 -10.89 4.13
CA ASP A 111 -6.93 -11.28 5.52
C ASP A 111 -5.50 -11.72 5.86
N ILE A 112 -5.22 -11.77 7.16
CA ILE A 112 -3.97 -12.27 7.71
C ILE A 112 -4.33 -13.32 8.75
N LEU A 113 -3.99 -14.57 8.45
CA LEU A 113 -4.35 -15.74 9.25
C LEU A 113 -3.12 -16.28 9.99
N ASN A 114 -3.31 -16.87 11.16
CA ASN A 114 -2.28 -17.64 11.84
C ASN A 114 -2.13 -19.04 11.22
N GLU A 115 -1.23 -19.85 11.77
CA GLU A 115 -0.99 -21.24 11.31
C GLU A 115 -2.24 -22.14 11.39
N ASP A 116 -3.16 -21.84 12.30
CA ASP A 116 -4.42 -22.56 12.50
C ASP A 116 -5.56 -22.06 11.59
N GLY A 117 -5.33 -21.04 10.75
CA GLY A 117 -6.34 -20.45 9.87
C GLY A 117 -7.29 -19.43 10.54
N HIS A 118 -7.03 -19.03 11.79
CA HIS A 118 -7.76 -17.97 12.49
C HIS A 118 -7.12 -16.60 12.21
N SER A 119 -7.88 -15.51 12.37
CA SER A 119 -7.32 -14.16 12.23
C SER A 119 -6.10 -13.96 13.14
N ALA A 120 -5.00 -13.50 12.56
CA ALA A 120 -3.74 -13.32 13.26
C ALA A 120 -3.86 -12.22 14.32
N VAL A 121 -3.47 -12.55 15.55
CA VAL A 121 -3.40 -11.60 16.67
C VAL A 121 -1.94 -11.25 16.92
N PHE A 122 -1.55 -10.03 16.55
CA PHE A 122 -0.19 -9.55 16.76
C PHE A 122 0.03 -9.08 18.19
N LYS A 123 1.17 -9.48 18.78
CA LYS A 123 1.58 -9.10 20.14
C LYS A 123 2.93 -8.41 20.10
N LEU A 124 3.09 -7.38 20.92
CA LEU A 124 4.36 -6.66 21.05
C LEU A 124 5.50 -7.58 21.48
N GLY A 125 6.67 -7.41 20.86
CA GLY A 125 7.92 -8.09 21.23
C GLY A 125 7.97 -9.55 20.81
N LYS A 126 6.92 -10.07 20.13
CA LYS A 126 6.88 -11.43 19.62
C LYS A 126 6.75 -11.42 18.12
N ALA A 127 7.64 -12.16 17.45
CA ALA A 127 7.49 -12.45 16.03
C ALA A 127 6.37 -13.48 15.86
N ILE A 128 5.33 -13.12 15.11
CA ILE A 128 4.16 -13.97 14.86
C ILE A 128 4.22 -14.46 13.41
N PRO A 129 4.31 -15.78 13.17
CA PRO A 129 4.13 -16.33 11.83
C PRO A 129 2.67 -16.21 11.40
N CYS A 130 2.44 -15.77 10.17
CA CYS A 130 1.11 -15.65 9.60
C CYS A 130 1.13 -15.80 8.08
N GLN A 131 -0.05 -16.10 7.54
CA GLN A 131 -0.33 -16.23 6.12
C GLN A 131 -1.15 -15.01 5.69
N ILE A 132 -0.66 -14.27 4.70
CA ILE A 132 -1.44 -13.20 4.07
C ILE A 132 -2.22 -13.80 2.90
N ILE A 133 -3.53 -13.62 2.96
CA ILE A 133 -4.50 -14.03 1.96
C ILE A 133 -4.74 -12.86 1.02
N PHE A 134 -4.67 -13.10 -0.29
CA PHE A 134 -4.94 -12.09 -1.30
C PHE A 134 -6.30 -12.30 -1.99
N GLU A 135 -6.88 -11.21 -2.49
CA GLU A 135 -7.99 -11.25 -3.42
C GLU A 135 -7.63 -12.11 -4.63
N THR A 136 -8.59 -12.92 -5.09
CA THR A 136 -8.41 -13.69 -6.31
C THR A 136 -8.38 -12.72 -7.49
N PRO A 137 -7.27 -12.66 -8.25
CA PRO A 137 -7.21 -11.82 -9.43
C PRO A 137 -8.23 -12.26 -10.49
N LEU A 138 -8.72 -11.30 -11.28
CA LEU A 138 -9.59 -11.60 -12.42
C LEU A 138 -8.90 -12.59 -13.38
N ARG A 139 -9.70 -13.45 -14.02
CA ARG A 139 -9.29 -14.62 -14.83
C ARG A 139 -8.19 -14.38 -15.86
N ASP A 140 -7.96 -13.15 -16.28
CA ASP A 140 -7.01 -12.80 -17.34
C ASP A 140 -5.54 -12.70 -16.85
N VAL A 141 -5.27 -12.86 -15.56
CA VAL A 141 -3.91 -12.82 -15.01
C VAL A 141 -3.38 -14.25 -14.80
N THR A 142 -2.87 -14.85 -15.87
CA THR A 142 -2.39 -16.25 -15.87
C THR A 142 -0.96 -16.45 -15.33
N ASP A 143 -0.19 -15.37 -15.15
CA ASP A 143 1.23 -15.42 -14.75
C ASP A 143 1.48 -14.68 -13.42
N LEU A 144 0.98 -15.21 -12.31
CA LEU A 144 1.23 -14.67 -10.97
C LEU A 144 2.63 -15.08 -10.48
N THR A 145 3.67 -14.44 -11.00
CA THR A 145 5.09 -14.73 -10.69
C THR A 145 5.71 -13.78 -9.66
N LYS A 146 4.93 -12.81 -9.13
CA LYS A 146 5.44 -11.77 -8.22
C LYS A 146 4.45 -11.47 -7.10
N VAL A 147 4.97 -11.18 -5.90
CA VAL A 147 4.23 -10.55 -4.79
C VAL A 147 5.03 -9.31 -4.42
N TRP A 148 4.39 -8.16 -4.33
CA TRP A 148 5.05 -6.91 -4.02
C TRP A 148 4.41 -6.30 -2.79
N MET A 149 5.25 -6.07 -1.81
CA MET A 149 4.88 -5.45 -0.57
C MET A 149 5.26 -3.97 -0.66
N THR A 150 4.29 -3.07 -0.72
CA THR A 150 4.59 -1.63 -0.66
C THR A 150 4.63 -1.21 0.80
N VAL A 151 5.81 -1.26 1.40
CA VAL A 151 5.99 -0.81 2.77
C VAL A 151 6.21 0.70 2.78
N MET A 152 5.29 1.45 3.38
CA MET A 152 5.54 2.85 3.66
C MET A 152 6.63 2.95 4.74
N GLN A 153 7.80 3.49 4.38
CA GLN A 153 8.81 3.86 5.37
C GLN A 153 8.67 5.35 5.70
N ASN A 154 8.25 5.62 6.93
CA ASN A 154 8.54 6.83 7.71
C ASN A 154 8.22 8.19 7.06
N LYS A 155 7.08 8.77 7.46
CA LYS A 155 6.70 10.20 7.65
C LYS A 155 7.03 11.30 6.62
N GLU A 156 7.81 11.11 5.57
CA GLU A 156 8.19 12.20 4.64
C GLU A 156 8.04 11.86 3.15
N HIS A 157 6.84 11.43 2.74
CA HIS A 157 6.45 11.31 1.31
C HIS A 157 7.38 10.42 0.43
N GLN A 158 8.25 9.61 1.03
CA GLN A 158 9.09 8.63 0.36
C GLN A 158 8.49 7.23 0.54
N TYR A 159 8.20 6.56 -0.58
CA TYR A 159 7.66 5.21 -0.57
C TYR A 159 8.77 4.24 -0.98
N THR A 160 8.97 3.17 -0.20
CA THR A 160 9.85 2.07 -0.61
C THR A 160 9.01 0.87 -0.98
N LYS A 161 8.96 0.57 -2.26
CA LYS A 161 8.31 -0.64 -2.76
C LYS A 161 9.26 -1.82 -2.60
N TYR A 162 8.90 -2.80 -1.78
CA TYR A 162 9.66 -4.04 -1.61
C TYR A 162 9.07 -5.14 -2.51
N VAL A 163 9.83 -5.64 -3.46
CA VAL A 163 9.34 -6.66 -4.42
C VAL A 163 9.92 -8.03 -4.10
N TYR A 164 9.05 -9.01 -3.87
CA TYR A 164 9.40 -10.41 -3.71
C TYR A 164 9.01 -11.21 -4.97
N HIS A 165 10.02 -11.79 -5.62
CA HIS A 165 9.81 -12.68 -6.76
C HIS A 165 9.88 -14.13 -6.27
N PHE A 166 8.91 -14.96 -6.65
CA PHE A 166 8.87 -16.39 -6.32
C PHE A 166 8.67 -17.22 -7.60
#